data_AF-A0A8D2N0M6-F1
#
_entry.id   AF-A0A8D2N0M6-F1
#
_cell.length_a   1.000
_cell.length_b   1.000
_cell.length_c   1.000
_cell.angle_alpha   90.00
_cell.angle_beta   90.00
_cell.angle_gamma   90.00
#
_symmetry.space_group_name_H-M   'P 1'
#
loop_
_entity.id
_entity.type
_entity.pdbx_description
1 polymer ?
#
loop_
_entity_poly.entity_id
_entity_poly.type
_entity_poly.pdbx_seq_one_letter_code
_entity_poly.pdbx_strand_id
1 'polypeptide(L)'
;MARDTTMPKLNFEYWLDKAVEWGQATTLESQKDVCLHLPQLQEFLHQLYETIKHLQGPTVAIQQFPLIGQLLGRLCWNPSVIGYDESQKTLMWCLCCLYSSEPQNAVELKANSWIRSLLCHLLSSSKWESNEAETSTFISTLGYTSADYYYHLVKNMVVSLVTELRENQCNGLNMQESISASRVNAISIFCVPLITLPDLTPLLEALLLYHGGSSKEILSSEFLEAVNEAFLKKKISLPESAVFSLWLRHLSSLEKATLHLLDQLFSIRLNSLEEVARVMKDSLLPQAASHPAIFRIVNETFKNALMETDGTPEVMTIIQVFTQLFLQAYQNENKQYKFPLKAYFPYHHQPLVRSLVRHPSELPTTYWSQHVKHISDMLKAIVEDTNVSCLTDLFEIWFLVACFGEWLNIAAEQLLKAAVEPDPVLWLLAFYYCPKNENQQRTQTMVEAQAVHKHLMTLFSCRDLSLKDLEAAVHRVTGVEQCCNQQLITHLLTNFLLFSSGGHQIAQECIYHITEITDTSKEVYNLLIRTAYRFNHSGEKNQTTVKLMNELLQKFTLKV
;
A
#
# COMPACT_ATOMS: atom_id res chain seq x y z
N MET A 1 39.25 24.66 -0.93
CA MET A 1 38.97 25.82 -0.07
C MET A 1 37.67 25.54 0.66
N ALA A 2 37.74 25.13 1.92
CA ALA A 2 36.58 24.99 2.78
C ALA A 2 36.02 26.40 3.02
N ARG A 3 34.76 26.63 2.66
CA ARG A 3 34.03 27.78 3.18
C ARG A 3 33.64 27.42 4.60
N ASP A 4 34.37 27.96 5.57
CA ASP A 4 33.87 28.13 6.93
C ASP A 4 32.60 28.98 6.84
N THR A 5 31.45 28.32 6.86
CA THR A 5 30.16 28.95 7.17
C THR A 5 30.18 29.17 8.68
N THR A 6 30.74 30.29 9.12
CA THR A 6 30.56 30.79 10.48
C THR A 6 29.06 30.99 10.69
N MET A 7 28.44 30.05 11.39
CA MET A 7 27.03 30.13 11.81
C MET A 7 26.81 31.48 12.51
N PRO A 8 25.76 32.24 12.16
CA PRO A 8 25.47 33.50 12.84
C PRO A 8 25.32 33.23 14.34
N LYS A 9 26.04 34.00 15.16
CA LYS A 9 25.96 33.88 16.62
C LYS A 9 24.61 34.42 17.08
N LEU A 10 23.59 33.56 17.07
CA LEU A 10 22.23 33.87 17.48
C LEU A 10 22.23 34.30 18.96
N ASN A 11 21.77 35.52 19.23
CA ASN A 11 21.80 36.11 20.57
C ASN A 11 20.57 35.68 21.39
N PHE A 12 20.50 34.40 21.75
CA PHE A 12 19.35 33.80 22.46
C PHE A 12 19.09 34.42 23.83
N GLU A 13 20.15 34.76 24.57
CA GLU A 13 20.04 35.35 25.91
C GLU A 13 19.35 36.72 25.83
N TYR A 14 19.81 37.59 24.92
CA TYR A 14 19.19 38.90 24.69
C TYR A 14 17.69 38.80 24.36
N TRP A 15 17.32 37.91 23.43
CA TRP A 15 15.91 37.77 23.04
C TRP A 15 15.05 37.09 24.10
N LEU A 16 15.62 36.19 24.90
CA LEU A 16 14.91 35.59 26.02
C LEU A 16 14.66 36.62 27.11
N ASP A 17 15.67 37.42 27.46
CA ASP A 17 15.53 38.50 28.44
C ASP A 17 14.46 39.50 27.97
N LYS A 18 14.49 39.88 26.68
CA LYS A 18 13.44 40.71 26.08
C LYS A 18 12.06 40.07 26.15
N ALA A 19 11.92 38.79 25.79
CA ALA A 19 10.64 38.08 25.87
C ALA A 19 10.13 37.94 27.33
N VAL A 20 11.03 37.88 28.31
CA VAL A 20 10.68 37.90 29.74
C VAL A 20 10.22 39.29 30.17
N GLU A 21 10.94 40.35 29.80
CA GLU A 21 10.58 41.75 30.06
C GLU A 21 9.22 42.11 29.48
N TRP A 22 8.94 41.66 28.25
CA TRP A 22 7.69 41.94 27.58
C TRP A 22 6.50 41.18 28.17
N GLY A 23 6.70 39.95 28.66
CA GLY A 23 5.62 39.11 29.18
C GLY A 23 4.47 38.97 28.17
N GLN A 24 3.24 39.27 28.58
CA GLN A 24 2.06 39.35 27.71
C GLN A 24 1.85 40.76 27.08
N ALA A 25 2.81 41.67 27.21
CA ALA A 25 2.75 43.05 26.70
C ALA A 25 1.48 43.83 27.12
N THR A 26 1.09 43.70 28.39
CA THR A 26 -0.13 44.33 28.94
C THR A 26 0.04 45.80 29.31
N THR A 27 1.27 46.35 29.26
CA THR A 27 1.58 47.76 29.56
C THR A 27 1.98 48.54 28.31
N LEU A 28 1.69 49.84 28.26
CA LEU A 28 2.02 50.67 27.10
C LEU A 28 3.54 50.75 26.84
N GLU A 29 4.34 50.72 27.91
CA GLU A 29 5.81 50.73 27.83
C GLU A 29 6.34 49.45 27.18
N SER A 30 5.80 48.28 27.56
CA SER A 30 6.20 47.00 26.96
C SER A 30 5.77 46.88 25.50
N GLN A 31 4.58 47.37 25.14
CA GLN A 31 4.11 47.39 23.76
C GLN A 31 5.00 48.27 22.85
N LYS A 32 5.39 49.45 23.33
CA LYS A 32 6.32 50.34 22.60
C LYS A 32 7.70 49.71 22.42
N ASP A 33 8.20 49.03 23.44
CA ASP A 33 9.50 48.34 23.37
C ASP A 33 9.45 47.17 22.38
N VAL A 34 8.35 46.40 22.35
CA VAL A 34 8.12 45.35 21.34
C VAL A 34 8.15 45.96 19.94
N CYS A 35 7.40 47.04 19.68
CA CYS A 35 7.36 47.68 18.36
C CYS A 35 8.74 48.19 17.91
N LEU A 36 9.56 48.70 18.83
CA LEU A 36 10.91 49.18 18.53
C LEU A 36 11.85 48.05 18.08
N HIS A 37 11.74 46.89 18.73
CA HIS A 37 12.63 45.74 18.48
C HIS A 37 12.06 44.75 17.44
N LEU A 38 10.80 44.91 17.02
CA LEU A 38 10.11 43.97 16.13
C LEU A 38 10.87 43.66 14.82
N PRO A 39 11.46 44.62 14.10
CA PRO A 39 12.20 44.31 12.87
C PRO A 39 13.44 43.44 13.13
N GLN A 40 14.15 43.72 14.22
CA GLN A 40 15.34 42.95 14.63
C GLN A 40 14.93 41.55 15.13
N LEU A 41 13.78 41.44 15.79
CA LEU A 41 13.20 40.17 16.21
C LEU A 41 12.83 39.32 14.99
N GLN A 42 12.26 39.92 13.96
CA GLN A 42 11.92 39.22 12.71
C GLN A 42 13.15 38.69 11.99
N GLU A 43 14.22 39.49 11.91
CA GLU A 43 15.49 39.04 11.34
C GLU A 43 16.07 37.88 12.16
N PHE A 44 16.04 37.99 13.49
CA PHE A 44 16.47 36.91 14.37
C PHE A 44 15.63 35.64 14.19
N LEU A 45 14.30 35.74 14.13
CA LEU A 45 13.40 34.60 13.95
C LEU A 45 13.61 33.94 12.58
N HIS A 46 13.89 34.71 11.53
CA HIS A 46 14.23 34.17 10.21
C HIS A 46 15.58 33.45 10.24
N GLN A 47 16.61 34.04 10.85
CA GLN A 47 17.91 33.39 11.00
C GLN A 47 17.81 32.12 11.86
N LEU A 48 16.97 32.16 12.91
CA LEU A 48 16.66 31.02 13.74
C LEU A 48 16.00 29.92 12.92
N TYR A 49 14.95 30.24 12.17
CA TYR A 49 14.27 29.31 11.26
C TYR A 49 15.23 28.66 10.26
N GLU A 50 16.02 29.47 9.53
CA GLU A 50 17.00 28.94 8.56
C GLU A 50 18.04 28.04 9.24
N THR A 51 18.41 28.35 10.49
CA THR A 51 19.32 27.52 11.27
C THR A 51 18.69 26.18 11.66
N ILE A 52 17.47 26.20 12.22
CA ILE A 52 16.83 24.98 12.75
C ILE A 52 16.21 24.09 11.68
N LYS A 53 15.86 24.64 10.52
CA LYS A 53 15.37 23.89 9.35
C LYS A 53 16.36 22.83 8.87
N HIS A 54 17.66 23.05 9.08
CA HIS A 54 18.70 22.11 8.70
C HIS A 54 19.09 21.11 9.81
N LEU A 55 18.49 21.23 11.00
CA LEU A 55 18.77 20.35 12.14
C LEU A 55 17.86 19.12 12.11
N GLN A 56 18.43 17.96 12.46
CA GLN A 56 17.72 16.68 12.50
C GLN A 56 16.90 16.54 13.80
N GLY A 57 15.85 17.34 13.94
CA GLY A 57 14.83 17.21 14.97
C GLY A 57 15.06 17.99 16.28
N PRO A 58 14.07 17.97 17.19
CA PRO A 58 14.04 18.78 18.41
C PRO A 58 15.17 18.48 19.39
N THR A 59 15.63 17.23 19.47
CA THR A 59 16.70 16.85 20.39
C THR A 59 18.02 17.55 20.05
N VAL A 60 18.37 17.63 18.76
CA VAL A 60 19.56 18.33 18.28
C VAL A 60 19.39 19.85 18.44
N ALA A 61 18.21 20.37 18.14
CA ALA A 61 17.90 21.78 18.31
C ALA A 61 17.99 22.23 19.78
N ILE A 62 17.51 21.42 20.73
CA ILE A 62 17.60 21.71 22.17
C ILE A 62 19.05 21.60 22.67
N GLN A 63 19.86 20.67 22.13
CA GLN A 63 21.29 20.60 22.48
C GLN A 63 22.06 21.84 22.01
N GLN A 64 21.77 22.29 20.79
CA GLN A 64 22.43 23.47 20.22
C GLN A 64 21.89 24.77 20.81
N PHE A 65 20.59 24.82 21.14
CA PHE A 65 19.91 25.98 21.70
C PHE A 65 19.02 25.56 22.89
N PRO A 66 19.59 25.38 24.09
CA PRO A 66 18.85 24.89 25.26
C PRO A 66 17.63 25.74 25.67
N LEU A 67 17.65 27.02 25.31
CA LEU A 67 16.61 28.00 25.67
C LEU A 67 15.53 28.17 24.58
N ILE A 68 15.63 27.46 23.46
CA ILE A 68 14.74 27.65 22.31
C ILE A 68 13.26 27.46 22.65
N GLY A 69 12.94 26.44 23.45
CA GLY A 69 11.56 26.18 23.87
C GLY A 69 10.99 27.29 24.75
N GLN A 70 11.80 27.84 25.66
CA GLN A 70 11.38 28.94 26.53
C GLN A 70 11.16 30.23 25.74
N LEU A 71 12.07 30.54 24.82
CA LEU A 71 11.98 31.72 23.98
C LEU A 71 10.75 31.66 23.07
N LEU A 72 10.63 30.59 22.26
CA LEU A 72 9.51 30.43 21.34
C LEU A 72 8.18 30.39 22.09
N GLY A 73 8.11 29.67 23.22
CA GLY A 73 6.91 29.65 24.06
C GLY A 73 6.48 31.06 24.47
N ARG A 74 7.39 31.86 25.03
CA ARG A 74 7.06 33.23 25.47
C ARG A 74 6.63 34.14 24.33
N LEU A 75 7.33 34.08 23.19
CA LEU A 75 6.98 34.88 22.01
C LEU A 75 5.61 34.51 21.45
N CYS A 76 5.25 33.22 21.46
CA CYS A 76 3.95 32.75 20.99
C CYS A 76 2.78 33.22 21.86
N TRP A 77 3.02 33.52 23.14
CA TRP A 77 2.01 34.04 24.08
C TRP A 77 2.03 35.57 24.22
N ASN A 78 2.80 36.28 23.38
CA ASN A 78 2.87 37.73 23.41
C ASN A 78 2.00 38.35 22.29
N PRO A 79 0.84 38.97 22.63
CA PRO A 79 -0.10 39.55 21.67
C PRO A 79 0.52 40.57 20.71
N SER A 80 1.46 41.38 21.20
CA SER A 80 2.12 42.41 20.39
C SER A 80 3.14 41.85 19.40
N VAL A 81 3.69 40.66 19.68
CA VAL A 81 4.58 39.94 18.75
C VAL A 81 3.77 39.16 17.72
N ILE A 82 2.74 38.41 18.16
CA ILE A 82 1.90 37.59 17.27
C ILE A 82 0.89 38.42 16.46
N GLY A 83 0.58 39.64 16.90
CA GLY A 83 -0.29 40.57 16.17
C GLY A 83 0.33 41.09 14.86
N TYR A 84 1.63 40.82 14.62
CA TYR A 84 2.28 41.08 13.35
C TYR A 84 2.40 39.80 12.52
N ASP A 85 1.70 39.75 11.39
CA ASP A 85 1.54 38.56 10.54
C ASP A 85 2.87 37.86 10.22
N GLU A 86 3.94 38.60 9.91
CA GLU A 86 5.25 37.99 9.56
C GLU A 86 5.97 37.36 10.76
N SER A 87 5.83 37.95 11.95
CA SER A 87 6.41 37.40 13.18
C SER A 87 5.65 36.13 13.59
N GLN A 88 4.33 36.15 13.52
CA GLN A 88 3.46 35.00 13.77
C GLN A 88 3.80 33.84 12.82
N LYS A 89 3.89 34.10 11.50
CA LYS A 89 4.28 33.08 10.50
C LYS A 89 5.64 32.48 10.79
N THR A 90 6.64 33.31 11.10
CA THR A 90 8.01 32.83 11.36
C THR A 90 8.07 32.00 12.64
N LEU A 91 7.34 32.39 13.70
CA LEU A 91 7.20 31.60 14.93
C LEU A 91 6.56 30.24 14.66
N MET A 92 5.49 30.20 13.86
CA MET A 92 4.86 28.95 13.45
C MET A 92 5.83 28.04 12.68
N TRP A 93 6.60 28.59 11.73
CA TRP A 93 7.62 27.84 11.01
C TRP A 93 8.70 27.28 11.94
N CYS A 94 9.18 28.08 12.89
CA CYS A 94 10.13 27.61 13.90
C CYS A 94 9.56 26.45 14.72
N LEU A 95 8.29 26.53 15.14
CA LEU A 95 7.61 25.46 15.86
C LEU A 95 7.45 24.20 15.00
N CYS A 96 7.10 24.34 13.72
CA CYS A 96 7.02 23.22 12.77
C CYS A 96 8.38 22.52 12.60
N CYS A 97 9.49 23.26 12.52
CA CYS A 97 10.85 22.67 12.44
C CYS A 97 11.24 21.87 13.69
N LEU A 98 10.65 22.17 14.85
CA LEU A 98 10.91 21.45 16.09
C LEU A 98 10.00 20.24 16.29
N TYR A 99 9.06 19.98 15.39
CA TYR A 99 8.15 18.85 15.50
C TYR A 99 8.78 17.56 14.95
N SER A 100 8.76 16.49 15.74
CA SER A 100 9.19 15.15 15.28
C SER A 100 8.03 14.39 14.64
N SER A 101 8.14 13.99 13.37
CA SER A 101 7.18 13.07 12.73
C SER A 101 7.13 11.70 13.41
N GLU A 102 8.29 11.21 13.86
CA GLU A 102 8.47 9.93 14.54
C GLU A 102 9.19 10.11 15.89
N PRO A 103 8.47 10.51 16.96
CA PRO A 103 9.09 10.74 18.25
C PRO A 103 9.61 9.43 18.85
N GLN A 104 10.92 9.37 19.12
CA GLN A 104 11.60 8.16 19.60
C GLN A 104 11.66 8.06 21.14
N ASN A 105 11.35 9.15 21.83
CA ASN A 105 11.46 9.22 23.29
C ASN A 105 10.36 10.08 23.93
N ALA A 106 10.22 9.98 25.26
CA ALA A 106 9.21 10.71 26.03
C ALA A 106 9.35 12.24 25.96
N VAL A 107 10.57 12.74 25.77
CA VAL A 107 10.84 14.18 25.65
C VAL A 107 10.28 14.71 24.33
N GLU A 108 10.49 14.00 23.22
CA GLU A 108 9.96 14.33 21.90
C GLU A 108 8.43 14.26 21.85
N LEU A 109 7.84 13.26 22.51
CA LEU A 109 6.37 13.19 22.66
C LEU A 109 5.80 14.41 23.40
N LYS A 110 6.45 14.82 24.50
CA LYS A 110 6.03 16.00 25.27
C LYS A 110 6.25 17.29 24.48
N ALA A 111 7.37 17.40 23.77
CA ALA A 111 7.68 18.52 22.90
C ALA A 111 6.63 18.65 21.78
N ASN A 112 6.28 17.55 21.10
CA ASN A 112 5.24 17.54 20.07
C ASN A 112 3.87 17.97 20.61
N SER A 113 3.48 17.50 21.80
CA SER A 113 2.24 17.94 22.45
C SER A 113 2.25 19.43 22.75
N TRP A 114 3.37 19.96 23.24
CA TRP A 114 3.54 21.38 23.53
C TRP A 114 3.53 22.23 22.25
N ILE A 115 4.24 21.81 21.20
CA ILE A 115 4.26 22.45 19.88
C ILE A 115 2.85 22.54 19.30
N ARG A 116 2.09 21.42 19.32
CA ARG A 116 0.70 21.41 18.85
C ARG A 116 -0.16 22.42 19.59
N SER A 117 -0.01 22.53 20.91
CA SER A 117 -0.74 23.53 21.71
C SER A 117 -0.42 24.96 21.29
N LEU A 118 0.86 25.27 21.04
CA LEU A 118 1.26 26.61 20.60
C LEU A 118 0.80 26.91 19.17
N LEU A 119 0.88 25.94 18.26
CA LEU A 119 0.39 26.10 16.90
C LEU A 119 -1.12 26.35 16.89
N CYS A 120 -1.90 25.62 17.69
CA CYS A 120 -3.34 25.90 17.85
C CYS A 120 -3.59 27.32 18.38
N HIS A 121 -2.80 27.78 19.36
CA HIS A 121 -2.90 29.16 19.87
C HIS A 121 -2.57 30.21 18.80
N LEU A 122 -1.49 30.03 18.04
CA LEU A 122 -1.11 30.96 16.97
C LEU A 122 -2.13 30.99 15.83
N LEU A 123 -2.70 29.84 15.44
CA LEU A 123 -3.76 29.81 14.44
C LEU A 123 -5.02 30.55 14.92
N SER A 124 -5.25 30.59 16.24
CA SER A 124 -6.36 31.31 16.86
C SER A 124 -6.17 32.82 17.06
N SER A 125 -4.95 33.35 16.93
CA SER A 125 -4.66 34.77 17.22
C SER A 125 -4.77 35.69 16.00
N SER A 126 -5.20 35.20 14.84
CA SER A 126 -5.28 36.02 13.63
C SER A 126 -6.58 36.85 13.57
N LYS A 127 -6.41 38.17 13.69
CA LYS A 127 -7.32 39.29 13.36
C LYS A 127 -8.48 39.70 14.27
N TRP A 128 -8.79 39.05 15.38
CA TRP A 128 -9.77 39.61 16.34
C TRP A 128 -9.29 39.56 17.80
N GLU A 129 -9.39 40.74 18.42
CA GLU A 129 -9.42 41.01 19.87
C GLU A 129 -8.07 41.17 20.59
N SER A 130 -7.60 42.41 20.59
CA SER A 130 -6.57 42.95 21.50
C SER A 130 -7.04 43.11 22.96
N ASN A 131 -8.05 42.37 23.42
CA ASN A 131 -8.63 42.48 24.77
C ASN A 131 -9.07 41.11 25.32
N GLU A 132 -8.15 40.33 25.90
CA GLU A 132 -8.45 39.04 26.56
C GLU A 132 -9.58 39.12 27.61
N ALA A 133 -9.76 40.27 28.26
CA ALA A 133 -10.84 40.51 29.22
C ALA A 133 -12.24 40.62 28.57
N GLU A 134 -12.31 41.17 27.35
CA GLU A 134 -13.56 41.22 26.58
C GLU A 134 -13.81 39.89 25.87
N THR A 135 -12.77 39.21 25.38
CA THR A 135 -12.87 37.87 24.76
C THR A 135 -13.42 36.82 25.72
N SER A 136 -12.94 36.79 26.96
CA SER A 136 -13.46 35.87 28.00
C SER A 136 -14.91 36.18 28.39
N THR A 137 -15.29 37.46 28.39
CA THR A 137 -16.66 37.90 28.63
C THR A 137 -17.56 37.57 27.42
N PHE A 138 -17.09 37.81 26.20
CA PHE A 138 -17.79 37.51 24.94
C PHE A 138 -18.01 36.01 24.72
N ILE A 139 -16.99 35.18 24.95
CA ILE A 139 -17.05 33.72 24.91
C ILE A 139 -18.11 33.18 25.88
N SER A 140 -18.14 33.71 27.11
CA SER A 140 -19.16 33.35 28.10
C SER A 140 -20.56 33.89 27.76
N THR A 141 -20.66 35.05 27.08
CA THR A 141 -21.95 35.62 26.63
C THR A 141 -22.55 34.83 25.46
N LEU A 142 -21.72 34.20 24.63
CA LEU A 142 -22.13 33.30 23.54
C LEU A 142 -22.39 31.86 24.02
N GLY A 143 -22.19 31.56 25.31
CA GLY A 143 -22.44 30.25 25.90
C GLY A 143 -21.36 29.20 25.64
N TYR A 144 -20.17 29.60 25.18
CA TYR A 144 -19.03 28.70 24.95
C TYR A 144 -18.05 28.73 26.12
N THR A 145 -17.27 27.65 26.29
CA THR A 145 -16.06 27.68 27.13
C THR A 145 -14.84 28.12 26.29
N SER A 146 -13.75 28.55 26.93
CA SER A 146 -12.53 28.94 26.20
C SER A 146 -11.99 27.81 25.31
N ALA A 147 -12.11 26.54 25.74
CA ALA A 147 -11.73 25.38 24.93
C ALA A 147 -12.64 25.18 23.70
N ASP A 148 -13.95 25.41 23.85
CA ASP A 148 -14.91 25.30 22.74
C ASP A 148 -14.69 26.39 21.68
N TYR A 149 -14.31 27.59 22.11
CA TYR A 149 -13.99 28.70 21.21
C TYR A 149 -12.82 28.38 20.27
N TYR A 150 -11.71 27.87 20.81
CA TYR A 150 -10.54 27.49 20.00
C TYR A 150 -10.85 26.37 19.01
N TYR A 151 -11.67 25.41 19.42
CA TYR A 151 -12.19 24.35 18.54
C TYR A 151 -12.99 24.94 17.36
N HIS A 152 -13.92 25.84 17.63
CA HIS A 152 -14.72 26.50 16.58
C HIS A 152 -13.87 27.36 15.64
N LEU A 153 -12.81 27.98 16.13
CA LEU A 153 -11.93 28.81 15.33
C LEU A 153 -11.04 28.00 14.38
N VAL A 154 -10.48 26.87 14.84
CA VAL A 154 -9.77 25.93 13.96
C VAL A 154 -10.68 25.43 12.86
N LYS A 155 -11.93 25.11 13.19
CA LYS A 155 -12.95 24.71 12.21
C LYS A 155 -13.23 25.80 11.17
N ASN A 156 -13.38 27.05 11.60
CA ASN A 156 -13.61 28.18 10.69
C ASN A 156 -12.40 28.44 9.78
N MET A 157 -11.20 28.35 10.32
CA MET A 157 -9.96 28.47 9.54
C MET A 157 -9.85 27.36 8.49
N VAL A 158 -10.11 26.10 8.87
CA VAL A 158 -10.15 24.97 7.93
C VAL A 158 -11.17 25.22 6.82
N VAL A 159 -12.39 25.63 7.17
CA VAL A 159 -13.42 25.96 6.17
C VAL A 159 -12.93 27.06 5.21
N SER A 160 -12.35 28.13 5.74
CA SER A 160 -11.82 29.24 4.93
C SER A 160 -10.70 28.81 3.99
N LEU A 161 -9.77 27.97 4.44
CA LEU A 161 -8.67 27.48 3.61
C LEU A 161 -9.17 26.49 2.56
N VAL A 162 -10.14 25.65 2.91
CA VAL A 162 -10.79 24.72 1.98
C VAL A 162 -11.56 25.48 0.91
N THR A 163 -12.31 26.53 1.25
CA THR A 163 -12.99 27.38 0.25
C THR A 163 -11.98 28.05 -0.65
N GLU A 164 -10.87 28.58 -0.10
CA GLU A 164 -9.80 29.19 -0.89
C GLU A 164 -9.21 28.20 -1.91
N LEU A 165 -8.95 26.96 -1.49
CA LEU A 165 -8.40 25.90 -2.35
C LEU A 165 -9.41 25.41 -3.41
N ARG A 166 -10.71 25.39 -3.09
CA ARG A 166 -11.78 24.85 -3.96
C ARG A 166 -12.35 25.88 -4.95
N GLU A 167 -12.51 27.14 -4.57
CA GLU A 167 -13.05 28.20 -5.45
C GLU A 167 -12.22 28.40 -6.72
N ASN A 168 -10.93 28.06 -6.66
CA ASN A 168 -10.00 28.10 -7.79
C ASN A 168 -10.11 26.91 -8.76
N GLN A 169 -10.83 25.83 -8.40
CA GLN A 169 -11.02 24.66 -9.28
C GLN A 169 -12.23 24.81 -10.22
N CYS A 170 -13.19 25.67 -9.90
CA CYS A 170 -14.46 25.77 -10.64
C CYS A 170 -14.51 26.86 -11.72
N ASN A 171 -13.56 27.81 -11.74
CA ASN A 171 -13.59 28.96 -12.66
C ASN A 171 -12.48 28.87 -13.73
N GLY A 172 -12.67 28.02 -14.74
CA GLY A 172 -11.75 27.94 -15.89
C GLY A 172 -11.69 29.18 -16.81
N LEU A 173 -12.42 30.26 -16.48
CA LEU A 173 -12.60 31.42 -17.38
C LEU A 173 -12.44 32.80 -16.74
N ASN A 174 -12.19 32.92 -15.43
CA ASN A 174 -11.95 34.23 -14.80
C ASN A 174 -10.56 34.29 -14.17
N MET A 175 -9.77 35.27 -14.63
CA MET A 175 -8.49 35.70 -14.05
C MET A 175 -8.73 36.30 -12.65
N GLN A 176 -9.03 35.45 -11.67
CA GLN A 176 -8.94 35.79 -10.26
C GLN A 176 -7.66 35.16 -9.72
N GLU A 177 -6.86 35.92 -8.99
CA GLU A 177 -5.51 35.53 -8.54
C GLU A 177 -5.53 34.14 -7.90
N SER A 178 -4.96 33.15 -8.60
CA SER A 178 -4.80 31.81 -8.09
C SER A 178 -3.90 31.82 -6.86
N ILE A 179 -4.19 30.98 -5.87
CA ILE A 179 -3.30 30.81 -4.71
C ILE A 179 -1.91 30.44 -5.24
N SER A 180 -0.89 31.21 -4.83
CA SER A 180 0.48 30.94 -5.25
C SER A 180 0.92 29.54 -4.81
N ALA A 181 1.71 28.87 -5.65
CA ALA A 181 2.28 27.56 -5.29
C ALA A 181 3.06 27.62 -3.96
N SER A 182 3.73 28.75 -3.68
CA SER A 182 4.42 28.97 -2.40
C SER A 182 3.46 28.98 -1.19
N ARG A 183 2.26 29.54 -1.33
CA ARG A 183 1.27 29.57 -0.26
C ARG A 183 0.67 28.19 -0.02
N VAL A 184 0.38 27.43 -1.07
CA VAL A 184 -0.09 26.04 -0.92
C VAL A 184 0.98 25.16 -0.28
N ASN A 185 2.23 25.30 -0.68
CA ASN A 185 3.37 24.62 -0.06
C ASN A 185 3.52 24.98 1.43
N ALA A 186 3.39 26.26 1.78
CA ALA A 186 3.42 26.69 3.17
C ALA A 186 2.28 26.05 3.98
N ILE A 187 1.06 26.04 3.45
CA ILE A 187 -0.10 25.38 4.09
C ILE A 187 0.16 23.89 4.31
N SER A 188 0.77 23.18 3.34
CA SER A 188 1.09 21.77 3.50
C SER A 188 2.10 21.53 4.63
N ILE A 189 3.15 22.34 4.72
CA ILE A 189 4.14 22.28 5.81
C ILE A 189 3.44 22.53 7.17
N PHE A 190 2.56 23.53 7.25
CA PHE A 190 1.82 23.83 8.48
C PHE A 190 0.92 22.69 8.94
N CYS A 191 0.39 21.89 8.02
CA CYS A 191 -0.48 20.78 8.35
C CYS A 191 0.27 19.60 8.98
N VAL A 192 1.58 19.42 8.72
CA VAL A 192 2.39 18.27 9.19
C VAL A 192 2.19 17.94 10.68
N PRO A 193 2.35 18.89 11.63
CA PRO A 193 2.15 18.60 13.06
C PRO A 193 0.69 18.34 13.45
N LEU A 194 -0.26 18.71 12.61
CA LEU A 194 -1.70 18.76 12.88
C LEU A 194 -2.50 17.66 12.16
N ILE A 195 -1.88 16.85 11.30
CA ILE A 195 -2.58 15.89 10.43
C ILE A 195 -3.51 14.91 11.17
N THR A 196 -3.21 14.59 12.44
CA THR A 196 -4.02 13.65 13.24
C THR A 196 -5.25 14.29 13.88
N LEU A 197 -5.44 15.61 13.74
CA LEU A 197 -6.61 16.30 14.25
C LEU A 197 -7.81 16.07 13.31
N PRO A 198 -8.93 15.51 13.79
CA PRO A 198 -10.10 15.22 12.95
C PRO A 198 -10.64 16.45 12.19
N ASP A 199 -10.58 17.63 12.82
CA ASP A 199 -11.08 18.86 12.20
C ASP A 199 -10.27 19.32 10.98
N LEU A 200 -9.02 18.83 10.83
CA LEU A 200 -8.19 19.14 9.67
C LEU A 200 -8.46 18.22 8.47
N THR A 201 -9.18 17.10 8.63
CA THR A 201 -9.44 16.15 7.54
C THR A 201 -9.95 16.81 6.24
N PRO A 202 -10.89 17.77 6.27
CA PRO A 202 -11.33 18.46 5.05
C PRO A 202 -10.23 19.26 4.35
N LEU A 203 -9.30 19.83 5.12
CA LEU A 203 -8.14 20.56 4.59
C LEU A 203 -7.11 19.61 3.98
N LEU A 204 -6.85 18.46 4.63
CA LEU A 204 -5.97 17.42 4.08
C LEU A 204 -6.50 16.93 2.72
N GLU A 205 -7.81 16.65 2.65
CA GLU A 205 -8.48 16.27 1.40
C GLU A 205 -8.33 17.37 0.34
N ALA A 206 -8.62 18.63 0.68
CA ALA A 206 -8.52 19.73 -0.27
C ALA A 206 -7.10 19.93 -0.80
N LEU A 207 -6.07 19.79 0.05
CA LEU A 207 -4.67 19.87 -0.35
C LEU A 207 -4.29 18.72 -1.29
N LEU A 208 -4.62 17.48 -0.92
CA LEU A 208 -4.31 16.31 -1.74
C LEU A 208 -5.00 16.37 -3.11
N LEU A 209 -6.20 16.93 -3.20
CA LEU A 209 -6.91 17.13 -4.47
C LEU A 209 -6.49 18.39 -5.24
N TYR A 210 -5.62 19.24 -4.67
CA TYR A 210 -5.13 20.45 -5.33
C TYR A 210 -3.93 20.14 -6.23
N HIS A 211 -4.13 20.27 -7.54
CA HIS A 211 -3.12 19.95 -8.57
C HIS A 211 -2.38 21.19 -9.12
N GLY A 212 -2.83 22.40 -8.77
CA GLY A 212 -2.28 23.66 -9.28
C GLY A 212 -2.22 23.76 -10.80
N GLY A 213 -1.48 24.75 -11.31
CA GLY A 213 -1.30 25.00 -12.76
C GLY A 213 0.05 24.53 -13.33
N SER A 214 0.96 24.01 -12.50
CA SER A 214 2.32 23.62 -12.89
C SER A 214 2.52 22.11 -12.85
N SER A 215 3.42 21.57 -13.68
CA SER A 215 3.79 20.15 -13.68
C SER A 215 4.63 19.69 -12.48
N LYS A 216 5.14 20.63 -11.66
CA LYS A 216 5.90 20.32 -10.45
C LYS A 216 4.98 20.12 -9.26
N GLU A 217 5.36 19.19 -8.40
CA GLU A 217 4.70 18.97 -7.12
C GLU A 217 4.78 20.24 -6.26
N ILE A 218 3.63 20.67 -5.75
CA ILE A 218 3.45 21.91 -4.99
C ILE A 218 3.47 21.62 -3.49
N LEU A 219 2.96 20.47 -3.07
CA LEU A 219 2.94 20.07 -1.68
C LEU A 219 4.34 19.66 -1.22
N SER A 220 4.63 19.88 0.06
CA SER A 220 5.89 19.46 0.65
C SER A 220 5.96 17.94 0.78
N SER A 221 7.16 17.37 0.57
CA SER A 221 7.40 15.92 0.66
C SER A 221 7.09 15.41 2.07
N GLU A 222 7.43 16.20 3.08
CA GLU A 222 7.21 15.90 4.50
C GLU A 222 5.72 15.78 4.82
N PHE A 223 4.88 16.58 4.16
CA PHE A 223 3.43 16.49 4.30
C PHE A 223 2.87 15.21 3.68
N LEU A 224 3.25 14.91 2.44
CA LEU A 224 2.79 13.72 1.71
C LEU A 224 3.20 12.43 2.45
N GLU A 225 4.41 12.40 2.98
CA GLU A 225 4.92 11.30 3.78
C GLU A 225 4.18 11.18 5.12
N ALA A 226 4.03 12.28 5.87
CA ALA A 226 3.36 12.25 7.16
C ALA A 226 1.88 11.84 7.04
N VAL A 227 1.18 12.32 6.01
CA VAL A 227 -0.22 11.92 5.73
C VAL A 227 -0.28 10.43 5.37
N ASN A 228 0.63 9.91 4.54
CA ASN A 228 0.67 8.49 4.21
C ASN A 228 0.90 7.63 5.47
N GLU A 229 1.87 8.00 6.30
CA GLU A 229 2.16 7.30 7.56
C GLU A 229 0.96 7.31 8.52
N ALA A 230 0.29 8.45 8.66
CA ALA A 230 -0.90 8.55 9.50
C ALA A 230 -2.06 7.71 8.95
N PHE A 231 -2.22 7.65 7.63
CA PHE A 231 -3.22 6.82 6.96
C PHE A 231 -2.94 5.33 7.15
N LEU A 232 -1.72 4.87 6.86
CA LEU A 232 -1.31 3.46 7.02
C LEU A 232 -1.45 2.99 8.48
N LYS A 233 -1.12 3.86 9.44
CA LYS A 233 -1.29 3.61 10.88
C LYS A 233 -2.74 3.77 11.37
N LYS A 234 -3.72 3.97 10.46
CA LYS A 234 -5.16 4.18 10.74
C LYS A 234 -5.44 5.31 11.74
N LYS A 235 -4.57 6.32 11.81
CA LYS A 235 -4.74 7.51 12.68
C LYS A 235 -5.66 8.56 12.07
N ILE A 236 -5.83 8.51 10.74
CA ILE A 236 -6.71 9.39 9.98
C ILE A 236 -7.56 8.55 9.03
N SER A 237 -8.73 9.08 8.65
CA SER A 237 -9.58 8.52 7.60
C SER A 237 -9.68 9.53 6.48
N LEU A 238 -9.39 9.10 5.26
CA LEU A 238 -9.42 9.92 4.04
C LEU A 238 -10.29 9.24 2.99
N PRO A 239 -10.97 10.01 2.12
CA PRO A 239 -11.69 9.44 0.99
C PRO A 239 -10.72 8.82 -0.03
N GLU A 240 -11.19 7.81 -0.77
CA GLU A 240 -10.39 7.09 -1.78
C GLU A 240 -9.71 8.03 -2.78
N SER A 241 -10.43 9.05 -3.26
CA SER A 241 -9.89 10.04 -4.21
C SER A 241 -8.66 10.78 -3.69
N ALA A 242 -8.63 11.12 -2.39
CA ALA A 242 -7.49 11.80 -1.79
C ALA A 242 -6.29 10.86 -1.63
N VAL A 243 -6.53 9.60 -1.25
CA VAL A 243 -5.49 8.57 -1.15
C VAL A 243 -4.90 8.25 -2.52
N PHE A 244 -5.74 8.12 -3.55
CA PHE A 244 -5.28 7.86 -4.92
C PHE A 244 -4.46 9.03 -5.45
N SER A 245 -4.90 10.27 -5.19
CA SER A 245 -4.12 11.46 -5.58
C SER A 245 -2.77 11.52 -4.87
N LEU A 246 -2.71 11.21 -3.56
CA LEU A 246 -1.45 11.09 -2.82
C LEU A 246 -0.48 10.13 -3.50
N TRP A 247 -0.92 8.91 -3.85
CA TRP A 247 -0.07 7.89 -4.46
C TRP A 247 0.30 8.18 -5.91
N LEU A 248 -0.53 8.91 -6.67
CA LEU A 248 -0.18 9.38 -8.01
C LEU A 248 0.92 10.46 -7.99
N ARG A 249 0.99 11.23 -6.91
CA ARG A 249 1.87 12.40 -6.75
C ARG A 249 3.18 12.05 -6.06
N HIS A 250 3.16 11.08 -5.15
CA HIS A 250 4.31 10.74 -4.32
C HIS A 250 4.63 9.24 -4.36
N LEU A 251 5.62 8.88 -5.20
CA LEU A 251 6.05 7.50 -5.41
C LEU A 251 6.43 6.81 -4.10
N SER A 252 7.21 7.46 -3.24
CA SER A 252 7.66 6.87 -1.97
C SER A 252 6.50 6.54 -1.02
N SER A 253 5.39 7.30 -1.08
CA SER A 253 4.18 6.96 -0.32
C SER A 253 3.51 5.68 -0.84
N LEU A 254 3.45 5.51 -2.17
CA LEU A 254 2.89 4.31 -2.80
C LEU A 254 3.75 3.07 -2.53
N GLU A 255 5.07 3.19 -2.64
CA GLU A 255 6.01 2.10 -2.33
C GLU A 255 5.86 1.67 -0.86
N LYS A 256 5.84 2.64 0.07
CA LYS A 256 5.60 2.37 1.50
C LYS A 256 4.26 1.70 1.75
N ALA A 257 3.19 2.14 1.08
CA ALA A 257 1.87 1.52 1.22
C ALA A 257 1.86 0.06 0.72
N THR A 258 2.55 -0.21 -0.38
CA THR A 258 2.67 -1.56 -0.96
C THR A 258 3.48 -2.49 -0.07
N LEU A 259 4.62 -2.01 0.46
CA LEU A 259 5.43 -2.76 1.43
C LEU A 259 4.68 -2.99 2.73
N HIS A 260 3.96 -2.00 3.23
CA HIS A 260 3.13 -2.14 4.43
C HIS A 260 2.03 -3.20 4.25
N LEU A 261 1.41 -3.28 3.06
CA LEU A 261 0.47 -4.34 2.75
C LEU A 261 1.16 -5.72 2.79
N LEU A 262 2.33 -5.86 2.15
CA LEU A 262 3.09 -7.12 2.19
C LEU A 262 3.42 -7.54 3.62
N ASP A 263 3.92 -6.62 4.46
CA ASP A 263 4.24 -6.89 5.87
C ASP A 263 3.00 -7.36 6.66
N GLN A 264 1.84 -6.73 6.43
CA GLN A 264 0.59 -7.16 7.04
C GLN A 264 0.18 -8.56 6.58
N LEU A 265 0.30 -8.84 5.28
CA LEU A 265 -0.09 -10.13 4.70
C LEU A 265 0.82 -11.28 5.15
N PHE A 266 2.13 -11.05 5.29
CA PHE A 266 3.04 -12.07 5.83
C PHE A 266 2.88 -12.26 7.34
N SER A 267 2.43 -11.24 8.06
CA SER A 267 2.08 -11.35 9.48
C SER A 267 0.82 -12.20 9.69
N ILE A 268 -0.09 -12.19 8.71
CA ILE A 268 -1.27 -13.05 8.70
C ILE A 268 -0.87 -14.42 8.19
N ARG A 269 -0.99 -15.45 9.02
CA ARG A 269 -0.88 -16.83 8.52
C ARG A 269 -1.94 -17.02 7.43
N LEU A 270 -1.54 -17.45 6.23
CA LEU A 270 -2.39 -17.65 5.04
C LEU A 270 -3.39 -18.81 5.22
N ASN A 271 -4.24 -18.72 6.24
CA ASN A 271 -5.20 -19.75 6.62
C ASN A 271 -6.58 -19.51 5.98
N SER A 272 -6.84 -18.30 5.47
CA SER A 272 -8.07 -17.93 4.76
C SER A 272 -7.75 -16.88 3.70
N LEU A 273 -8.12 -17.14 2.45
CA LEU A 273 -7.97 -16.14 1.38
C LEU A 273 -9.04 -15.06 1.44
N GLU A 274 -10.17 -15.31 2.10
CA GLU A 274 -11.16 -14.27 2.38
C GLU A 274 -10.57 -13.18 3.29
N GLU A 275 -9.79 -13.57 4.31
CA GLU A 275 -9.10 -12.63 5.19
C GLU A 275 -8.00 -11.86 4.46
N VAL A 276 -7.19 -12.55 3.64
CA VAL A 276 -6.19 -11.92 2.76
C VAL A 276 -6.85 -10.91 1.84
N ALA A 277 -7.95 -11.30 1.18
CA ALA A 277 -8.68 -10.42 0.29
C ALA A 277 -9.30 -9.22 1.03
N ARG A 278 -9.77 -9.41 2.27
CA ARG A 278 -10.28 -8.33 3.10
C ARG A 278 -9.19 -7.31 3.43
N VAL A 279 -8.01 -7.77 3.85
CA VAL A 279 -6.87 -6.91 4.18
C VAL A 279 -6.36 -6.14 2.95
N MET A 280 -6.31 -6.79 1.79
CA MET A 280 -6.01 -6.12 0.52
C MET A 280 -7.06 -5.07 0.15
N LYS A 281 -8.36 -5.36 0.31
CA LYS A 281 -9.42 -4.37 0.06
C LYS A 281 -9.34 -3.18 1.01
N ASP A 282 -9.08 -3.44 2.29
CA ASP A 282 -8.91 -2.41 3.33
C ASP A 282 -7.70 -1.50 3.05
N SER A 283 -6.70 -1.99 2.30
CA SER A 283 -5.54 -1.20 1.88
C SER A 283 -5.83 -0.20 0.76
N LEU A 284 -6.96 -0.32 0.05
CA LEU A 284 -7.33 0.45 -1.16
C LEU A 284 -6.41 0.28 -2.37
N LEU A 285 -5.31 -0.48 -2.29
CA LEU A 285 -4.36 -0.65 -3.39
C LEU A 285 -4.97 -1.32 -4.63
N PRO A 286 -5.81 -2.38 -4.53
CA PRO A 286 -6.46 -2.96 -5.71
C PRO A 286 -7.34 -1.95 -6.46
N GLN A 287 -8.05 -1.10 -5.72
CA GLN A 287 -8.91 -0.05 -6.29
C GLN A 287 -8.07 1.05 -6.94
N ALA A 288 -7.03 1.53 -6.24
CA ALA A 288 -6.11 2.55 -6.75
C ALA A 288 -5.35 2.07 -8.00
N ALA A 289 -5.01 0.78 -8.06
CA ALA A 289 -4.37 0.14 -9.19
C ALA A 289 -5.26 0.10 -10.44
N SER A 290 -6.52 0.49 -10.37
CA SER A 290 -7.31 0.76 -11.57
C SER A 290 -6.71 1.92 -12.40
N HIS A 291 -5.87 2.78 -11.80
CA HIS A 291 -5.01 3.70 -12.55
C HIS A 291 -3.69 3.01 -12.98
N PRO A 292 -3.33 2.99 -14.29
CA PRO A 292 -2.16 2.25 -14.78
C PRO A 292 -0.82 2.65 -14.13
N ALA A 293 -0.62 3.92 -13.78
CA ALA A 293 0.59 4.36 -13.11
C ALA A 293 0.78 3.70 -11.73
N ILE A 294 -0.31 3.60 -10.95
CA ILE A 294 -0.29 2.93 -9.64
C ILE A 294 -0.09 1.44 -9.84
N PHE A 295 -0.87 0.82 -10.74
CA PHE A 295 -0.75 -0.60 -11.05
C PHE A 295 0.70 -1.00 -11.33
N ARG A 296 1.39 -0.25 -12.20
CA ARG A 296 2.76 -0.59 -12.62
C ARG A 296 3.74 -0.59 -11.45
N ILE A 297 3.62 0.34 -10.52
CA ILE A 297 4.50 0.39 -9.34
C ILE A 297 4.20 -0.79 -8.41
N VAL A 298 2.92 -1.01 -8.08
CA VAL A 298 2.52 -2.13 -7.20
C VAL A 298 2.92 -3.48 -7.80
N ASN A 299 2.67 -3.65 -9.11
CA ASN A 299 3.01 -4.85 -9.87
C ASN A 299 4.54 -5.07 -9.93
N GLU A 300 5.34 -4.00 -10.06
CA GLU A 300 6.80 -4.08 -10.00
C GLU A 300 7.29 -4.50 -8.60
N THR A 301 6.70 -3.97 -7.53
CA THR A 301 7.02 -4.38 -6.16
C THR A 301 6.74 -5.87 -5.94
N PHE A 302 5.60 -6.37 -6.42
CA PHE A 302 5.28 -7.80 -6.36
C PHE A 302 6.20 -8.65 -7.22
N LYS A 303 6.57 -8.17 -8.40
CA LYS A 303 7.54 -8.83 -9.27
C LYS A 303 8.89 -8.99 -8.56
N ASN A 304 9.35 -7.95 -7.87
CA ASN A 304 10.57 -8.00 -7.06
C ASN A 304 10.44 -8.98 -5.90
N ALA A 305 9.31 -8.96 -5.16
CA ALA A 305 9.07 -9.93 -4.09
C ALA A 305 9.07 -11.39 -4.59
N LEU A 306 8.54 -11.63 -5.79
CA LEU A 306 8.55 -12.96 -6.41
C LEU A 306 9.96 -13.41 -6.79
N MET A 307 10.77 -12.51 -7.33
CA MET A 307 12.17 -12.77 -7.66
C MET A 307 12.99 -13.12 -6.43
N GLU A 308 12.89 -12.30 -5.37
CA GLU A 308 13.66 -12.48 -4.13
C GLU A 308 13.28 -13.76 -3.38
N THR A 309 12.05 -14.25 -3.57
CA THR A 309 11.58 -15.49 -2.93
C THR A 309 11.66 -16.72 -3.82
N ASP A 310 12.20 -16.60 -5.03
CA ASP A 310 12.25 -17.68 -6.03
C ASP A 310 10.90 -18.38 -6.25
N GLY A 311 9.80 -17.61 -6.24
CA GLY A 311 8.48 -18.15 -6.52
C GLY A 311 7.78 -18.88 -5.37
N THR A 312 8.02 -18.50 -4.12
CA THR A 312 7.31 -19.11 -2.98
C THR A 312 5.79 -19.15 -3.18
N PRO A 313 5.11 -20.25 -2.77
CA PRO A 313 3.67 -20.38 -2.90
C PRO A 313 2.88 -19.25 -2.20
N GLU A 314 3.38 -18.75 -1.08
CA GLU A 314 2.77 -17.66 -0.33
C GLU A 314 2.74 -16.35 -1.13
N VAL A 315 3.87 -15.96 -1.74
CA VAL A 315 3.96 -14.77 -2.59
C VAL A 315 3.09 -14.93 -3.83
N MET A 316 3.13 -16.09 -4.47
CA MET A 316 2.27 -16.41 -5.61
C MET A 316 0.78 -16.23 -5.28
N THR A 317 0.36 -16.71 -4.10
CA THR A 317 -1.02 -16.57 -3.63
C THR A 317 -1.40 -15.10 -3.47
N ILE A 318 -0.54 -14.31 -2.82
CA ILE A 318 -0.75 -12.87 -2.61
C ILE A 318 -0.93 -12.15 -3.96
N ILE A 319 -0.06 -12.42 -4.93
CA ILE A 319 -0.11 -11.81 -6.27
C ILE A 319 -1.42 -12.18 -6.98
N GLN A 320 -1.84 -13.45 -6.89
CA GLN A 320 -3.07 -13.93 -7.51
C GLN A 320 -4.31 -13.26 -6.91
N VAL A 321 -4.41 -13.21 -5.58
CA VAL A 321 -5.54 -12.55 -4.90
C VAL A 321 -5.57 -11.06 -5.25
N PHE A 322 -4.42 -10.38 -5.21
CA PHE A 322 -4.34 -8.97 -5.61
C PHE A 322 -4.82 -8.78 -7.05
N THR A 323 -4.33 -9.60 -7.98
CA THR A 323 -4.71 -9.53 -9.40
C THR A 323 -6.22 -9.71 -9.57
N GLN A 324 -6.82 -10.70 -8.90
CA GLN A 324 -8.27 -10.91 -8.92
C GLN A 324 -9.04 -9.68 -8.42
N LEU A 325 -8.61 -9.09 -7.30
CA LEU A 325 -9.25 -7.90 -6.73
C LEU A 325 -9.10 -6.65 -7.62
N PHE A 326 -7.92 -6.46 -8.22
CA PHE A 326 -7.68 -5.42 -9.21
C PHE A 326 -8.61 -5.57 -10.41
N LEU A 327 -8.75 -6.78 -10.96
CA LEU A 327 -9.64 -7.04 -12.09
C LEU A 327 -11.10 -6.76 -11.74
N GLN A 328 -11.54 -7.13 -10.53
CA GLN A 328 -12.87 -6.80 -10.03
C GLN A 328 -13.08 -5.28 -9.97
N ALA A 329 -12.12 -4.52 -9.44
CA ALA A 329 -12.17 -3.06 -9.40
C ALA A 329 -12.23 -2.47 -10.82
N TYR A 330 -11.33 -2.88 -11.71
CA TYR A 330 -11.26 -2.47 -13.11
C TYR A 330 -12.54 -2.80 -13.90
N GLN A 331 -13.24 -3.89 -13.57
CA GLN A 331 -14.53 -4.23 -14.18
C GLN A 331 -15.68 -3.36 -13.66
N ASN A 332 -15.66 -3.01 -12.38
CA ASN A 332 -16.68 -2.20 -11.72
C ASN A 332 -16.55 -0.69 -11.99
N GLU A 333 -15.40 -0.22 -12.49
CA GLU A 333 -15.21 1.17 -12.87
C GLU A 333 -16.22 1.65 -13.94
N ASN A 334 -16.68 2.89 -13.78
CA ASN A 334 -17.56 3.55 -14.73
C ASN A 334 -16.95 3.53 -16.15
N LYS A 335 -17.72 3.04 -17.13
CA LYS A 335 -17.28 2.83 -18.53
C LYS A 335 -16.62 4.06 -19.19
N GLN A 336 -16.84 5.27 -18.68
CA GLN A 336 -16.28 6.51 -19.24
C GLN A 336 -14.77 6.70 -19.01
N TYR A 337 -14.16 6.06 -18.01
CA TYR A 337 -12.76 6.32 -17.62
C TYR A 337 -11.86 5.08 -17.62
N LYS A 338 -12.27 4.02 -18.34
CA LYS A 338 -11.55 2.74 -18.34
C LYS A 338 -10.34 2.77 -19.27
N PHE A 339 -9.14 2.59 -18.71
CA PHE A 339 -7.92 2.48 -19.50
C PHE A 339 -7.84 1.14 -20.27
N PRO A 340 -7.20 1.09 -21.46
CA PRO A 340 -7.02 -0.16 -22.17
C PRO A 340 -6.04 -1.10 -21.43
N LEU A 341 -6.21 -2.42 -21.57
CA LEU A 341 -5.30 -3.43 -20.97
C LEU A 341 -3.82 -3.21 -21.31
N LYS A 342 -3.53 -2.64 -22.49
CA LYS A 342 -2.17 -2.27 -22.92
C LYS A 342 -1.52 -1.24 -22.00
N ALA A 343 -2.28 -0.42 -21.28
CA ALA A 343 -1.73 0.54 -20.32
C ALA A 343 -1.18 -0.14 -19.06
N TYR A 344 -1.78 -1.26 -18.64
CA TYR A 344 -1.35 -2.05 -17.47
C TYR A 344 -0.24 -3.03 -17.84
N PHE A 345 -0.33 -3.63 -19.04
CA PHE A 345 0.58 -4.65 -19.55
C PHE A 345 1.24 -4.22 -20.88
N PRO A 346 2.07 -3.15 -20.89
CA PRO A 346 2.55 -2.53 -22.14
C PRO A 346 3.54 -3.39 -22.93
N TYR A 347 4.34 -4.22 -22.25
CA TYR A 347 5.43 -4.99 -22.86
C TYR A 347 5.04 -6.44 -23.19
N HIS A 348 3.84 -6.88 -22.82
CA HIS A 348 3.41 -8.26 -23.02
C HIS A 348 2.63 -8.47 -24.32
N HIS A 349 2.62 -9.72 -24.79
CA HIS A 349 1.84 -10.14 -25.96
C HIS A 349 0.33 -9.96 -25.69
N GLN A 350 -0.29 -8.98 -26.36
CA GLN A 350 -1.66 -8.55 -26.05
C GLN A 350 -2.74 -9.65 -26.21
N PRO A 351 -2.69 -10.54 -27.22
CA PRO A 351 -3.61 -11.68 -27.30
C PRO A 351 -3.54 -12.63 -26.09
N LEU A 352 -2.34 -12.87 -25.56
CA LEU A 352 -2.14 -13.68 -24.35
C LEU A 352 -2.75 -12.98 -23.13
N VAL A 353 -2.45 -11.69 -22.92
CA VAL A 353 -3.03 -10.90 -21.83
C VAL A 353 -4.55 -10.94 -21.85
N ARG A 354 -5.18 -10.74 -23.02
CA ARG A 354 -6.64 -10.79 -23.16
C ARG A 354 -7.22 -12.15 -22.78
N SER A 355 -6.51 -13.23 -23.09
CA SER A 355 -6.96 -14.59 -22.77
C SER A 355 -6.82 -14.90 -21.28
N LEU A 356 -5.77 -14.40 -20.64
CA LEU A 356 -5.52 -14.58 -19.20
C LEU A 356 -6.46 -13.73 -18.33
N VAL A 357 -6.73 -12.47 -18.73
CA VAL A 357 -7.60 -11.53 -17.98
C VAL A 357 -9.06 -11.99 -17.91
N ARG A 358 -9.50 -12.82 -18.85
CA ARG A 358 -10.87 -13.33 -18.86
C ARG A 358 -11.13 -14.12 -17.57
N HIS A 359 -12.17 -13.76 -16.85
CA HIS A 359 -12.47 -14.43 -15.58
C HIS A 359 -13.13 -15.79 -15.85
N PRO A 360 -12.74 -16.88 -15.15
CA PRO A 360 -13.33 -18.20 -15.39
C PRO A 360 -14.85 -18.28 -15.26
N SER A 361 -15.45 -17.50 -14.34
CA SER A 361 -16.91 -17.44 -14.19
C SER A 361 -17.66 -16.78 -15.36
N GLU A 362 -16.97 -16.02 -16.22
CA GLU A 362 -17.54 -15.44 -17.45
C GLU A 362 -17.63 -16.47 -18.58
N LEU A 363 -16.99 -17.63 -18.42
CA LEU A 363 -16.94 -18.72 -19.39
C LEU A 363 -17.74 -19.92 -18.89
N PRO A 364 -18.65 -20.50 -19.70
CA PRO A 364 -19.23 -21.79 -19.37
C PRO A 364 -18.14 -22.86 -19.23
N THR A 365 -18.29 -23.75 -18.25
CA THR A 365 -17.31 -24.79 -17.91
C THR A 365 -16.93 -25.70 -19.09
N THR A 366 -17.84 -25.88 -20.05
CA THR A 366 -17.62 -26.65 -21.27
C THR A 366 -16.53 -26.06 -22.18
N TYR A 367 -16.23 -24.77 -22.06
CA TYR A 367 -15.21 -24.08 -22.86
C TYR A 367 -13.89 -23.90 -22.13
N TRP A 368 -13.80 -24.24 -20.85
CA TRP A 368 -12.56 -24.11 -20.08
C TRP A 368 -11.42 -24.93 -20.68
N SER A 369 -11.73 -26.14 -21.15
CA SER A 369 -10.76 -27.02 -21.81
C SER A 369 -10.11 -26.39 -23.03
N GLN A 370 -10.93 -25.85 -23.94
CA GLN A 370 -10.48 -25.18 -25.15
C GLN A 370 -9.72 -23.89 -24.84
N HIS A 371 -10.17 -23.13 -23.83
CA HIS A 371 -9.54 -21.88 -23.43
C HIS A 371 -8.15 -22.10 -22.82
N VAL A 372 -8.00 -23.09 -21.94
CA VAL A 372 -6.69 -23.47 -21.37
C VAL A 372 -5.73 -23.94 -22.47
N LYS A 373 -6.21 -24.79 -23.40
CA LYS A 373 -5.39 -25.21 -24.55
C LYS A 373 -4.92 -24.00 -25.37
N HIS A 374 -5.81 -23.06 -25.65
CA HIS A 374 -5.47 -21.85 -26.39
C HIS A 374 -4.40 -20.99 -25.69
N ILE A 375 -4.53 -20.79 -24.37
CA ILE A 375 -3.51 -20.10 -23.56
C ILE A 375 -2.16 -20.82 -23.68
N SER A 376 -2.17 -22.14 -23.51
CA SER A 376 -0.96 -22.95 -23.59
C SER A 376 -0.29 -22.85 -24.96
N ASP A 377 -1.03 -22.99 -26.05
CA ASP A 377 -0.48 -22.97 -27.41
C ASP A 377 0.15 -21.60 -27.72
N MET A 378 -0.51 -20.51 -27.33
CA MET A 378 0.06 -19.16 -27.47
C MET A 378 1.33 -18.98 -26.63
N LEU A 379 1.31 -19.41 -25.38
CA LEU A 379 2.44 -19.28 -24.48
C LEU A 379 3.64 -20.08 -24.99
N LYS A 380 3.39 -21.31 -25.46
CA LYS A 380 4.39 -22.16 -26.10
C LYS A 380 4.99 -21.52 -27.33
N ALA A 381 4.17 -20.99 -28.23
CA ALA A 381 4.67 -20.26 -29.40
C ALA A 381 5.53 -19.05 -28.99
N ILE A 382 5.12 -18.26 -28.00
CA ILE A 382 5.90 -17.10 -27.53
C ILE A 382 7.25 -17.53 -26.96
N VAL A 383 7.28 -18.60 -26.16
CA VAL A 383 8.49 -19.07 -25.46
C VAL A 383 9.44 -19.85 -26.40
N GLU A 384 8.90 -20.60 -27.36
CA GLU A 384 9.69 -21.46 -28.26
C GLU A 384 10.02 -20.82 -29.61
N ASP A 385 9.12 -20.01 -30.22
CA ASP A 385 9.36 -19.40 -31.54
C ASP A 385 10.11 -18.07 -31.46
N THR A 386 9.96 -17.34 -30.36
CA THR A 386 10.76 -16.14 -30.15
C THR A 386 12.14 -16.60 -29.70
N ASN A 387 13.22 -16.11 -30.33
CA ASN A 387 14.55 -16.16 -29.72
C ASN A 387 14.51 -15.26 -28.47
N VAL A 388 13.82 -15.70 -27.41
CA VAL A 388 13.78 -15.11 -26.08
C VAL A 388 15.21 -15.23 -25.56
N SER A 389 16.03 -14.28 -25.99
CA SER A 389 17.50 -14.37 -25.92
C SER A 389 18.00 -14.00 -24.53
N CYS A 390 17.10 -13.59 -23.62
CA CYS A 390 17.41 -13.19 -22.27
C CYS A 390 16.49 -13.89 -21.24
N LEU A 391 17.08 -14.34 -20.12
CA LEU A 391 16.35 -14.86 -18.96
C LEU A 391 15.33 -13.84 -18.39
N THR A 392 15.60 -12.55 -18.56
CA THR A 392 14.69 -11.46 -18.16
C THR A 392 13.35 -11.54 -18.89
N ASP A 393 13.35 -11.83 -20.19
CA ASP A 393 12.13 -11.89 -20.98
C ASP A 393 11.28 -13.13 -20.61
N LEU A 394 11.92 -14.26 -20.30
CA LEU A 394 11.23 -15.46 -19.78
C LEU A 394 10.60 -15.20 -18.41
N PHE A 395 11.30 -14.50 -17.53
CA PHE A 395 10.79 -14.14 -16.22
C PHE A 395 9.58 -13.20 -16.32
N GLU A 396 9.60 -12.20 -17.22
CA GLU A 396 8.45 -11.31 -17.46
C GLU A 396 7.21 -12.09 -17.94
N ILE A 397 7.40 -13.08 -18.80
CA ILE A 397 6.30 -13.96 -19.26
C ILE A 397 5.81 -14.84 -18.12
N TRP A 398 6.71 -15.42 -17.33
CA TRP A 398 6.33 -16.24 -16.18
C TRP A 398 5.57 -15.45 -15.12
N PHE A 399 6.05 -14.24 -14.78
CA PHE A 399 5.38 -13.34 -13.86
C PHE A 399 3.96 -13.00 -14.33
N LEU A 400 3.77 -12.74 -15.62
CA LEU A 400 2.43 -12.55 -16.18
C LEU A 400 1.55 -13.77 -15.93
N VAL A 401 2.03 -14.99 -16.21
CA VAL A 401 1.28 -16.23 -15.97
C VAL A 401 0.98 -16.42 -14.46
N ALA A 402 1.93 -16.06 -13.59
CA ALA A 402 1.79 -16.12 -12.14
C ALA A 402 0.64 -15.25 -11.61
N CYS A 403 0.46 -14.04 -12.17
CA CYS A 403 -0.66 -13.17 -11.83
C CYS A 403 -2.03 -13.82 -12.10
N PHE A 404 -2.11 -14.70 -13.11
CA PHE A 404 -3.35 -15.37 -13.53
C PHE A 404 -3.34 -16.88 -13.19
N GLY A 405 -2.78 -17.23 -12.02
CA GLY A 405 -2.66 -18.62 -11.54
C GLY A 405 -3.96 -19.41 -11.42
N GLU A 406 -5.12 -18.76 -11.42
CA GLU A 406 -6.42 -19.45 -11.43
C GLU A 406 -6.61 -20.32 -12.68
N TRP A 407 -6.13 -19.88 -13.84
CA TRP A 407 -6.15 -20.69 -15.06
C TRP A 407 -5.28 -21.94 -14.97
N LEU A 408 -4.24 -21.93 -14.12
CA LEU A 408 -3.35 -23.08 -13.91
C LEU A 408 -4.03 -24.13 -13.02
N ASN A 409 -4.78 -23.70 -12.00
CA ASN A 409 -5.61 -24.59 -11.19
C ASN A 409 -6.70 -25.24 -12.05
N ILE A 410 -7.35 -24.45 -12.93
CA ILE A 410 -8.32 -24.98 -13.90
C ILE A 410 -7.65 -25.95 -14.87
N ALA A 411 -6.43 -25.65 -15.34
CA ALA A 411 -5.70 -26.53 -16.24
C ALA A 411 -5.45 -27.92 -15.61
N ALA A 412 -4.96 -27.98 -14.38
CA ALA A 412 -4.74 -29.23 -13.64
C ALA A 412 -6.06 -30.01 -13.42
N GLU A 413 -7.15 -29.32 -13.12
CA GLU A 413 -8.48 -29.92 -12.98
C GLU A 413 -8.98 -30.52 -14.30
N GLN A 414 -8.91 -29.76 -15.40
CA GLN A 414 -9.39 -30.18 -16.72
C GLN A 414 -8.58 -31.35 -17.28
N LEU A 415 -7.28 -31.40 -16.96
CA LEU A 415 -6.39 -32.51 -17.30
C LEU A 415 -6.90 -33.84 -16.71
N LEU A 416 -7.22 -33.86 -15.40
CA LEU A 416 -7.67 -35.08 -14.73
C LEU A 416 -9.12 -35.46 -15.03
N LYS A 417 -9.96 -34.49 -15.38
CA LYS A 417 -11.30 -34.76 -15.93
C LYS A 417 -11.25 -35.32 -17.37
N ALA A 418 -10.04 -35.50 -17.94
CA ALA A 418 -9.82 -35.92 -19.33
C ALA A 418 -10.55 -35.04 -20.36
N ALA A 419 -10.74 -33.76 -20.05
CA ALA A 419 -11.49 -32.82 -20.87
C ALA A 419 -10.61 -32.08 -21.91
N VAL A 420 -9.28 -32.24 -21.82
CA VAL A 420 -8.29 -31.59 -22.69
C VAL A 420 -7.23 -32.61 -23.10
N GLU A 421 -6.60 -32.38 -24.26
CA GLU A 421 -5.36 -33.05 -24.63
C GLU A 421 -4.26 -32.83 -23.57
N PRO A 422 -3.56 -33.88 -23.11
CA PRO A 422 -2.59 -33.74 -22.03
C PRO A 422 -1.40 -32.85 -22.35
N ASP A 423 -0.87 -32.92 -23.58
CA ASP A 423 0.43 -32.35 -23.91
C ASP A 423 0.49 -30.82 -23.78
N PRO A 424 -0.46 -30.03 -24.32
CA PRO A 424 -0.46 -28.58 -24.10
C PRO A 424 -0.56 -28.24 -22.61
N VAL A 425 -1.51 -28.86 -21.90
CA VAL A 425 -1.75 -28.55 -20.50
C VAL A 425 -0.57 -28.89 -19.60
N LEU A 426 0.06 -30.04 -19.81
CA LEU A 426 1.26 -30.43 -19.10
C LEU A 426 2.42 -29.48 -19.40
N TRP A 427 2.53 -28.97 -20.64
CA TRP A 427 3.55 -27.98 -20.98
C TRP A 427 3.34 -26.68 -20.21
N LEU A 428 2.10 -26.19 -20.13
CA LEU A 428 1.76 -25.00 -19.35
C LEU A 428 2.09 -25.17 -17.87
N LEU A 429 1.73 -26.32 -17.28
CA LEU A 429 2.02 -26.61 -15.88
C LEU A 429 3.54 -26.75 -15.63
N ALA A 430 4.26 -27.42 -16.52
CA ALA A 430 5.72 -27.52 -16.45
C ALA A 430 6.39 -26.14 -16.55
N PHE A 431 5.90 -25.25 -17.43
CA PHE A 431 6.40 -23.88 -17.52
C PHE A 431 6.15 -23.09 -16.22
N TYR A 432 4.97 -23.23 -15.62
CA TYR A 432 4.60 -22.51 -14.39
C TYR A 432 5.47 -22.90 -13.18
N TYR A 433 5.73 -24.20 -13.00
CA TYR A 433 6.51 -24.71 -11.86
C TYR A 433 8.02 -24.74 -12.12
N CYS A 434 8.46 -24.74 -13.38
CA CYS A 434 9.87 -24.73 -13.79
C CYS A 434 10.18 -23.58 -14.79
N PRO A 435 10.01 -22.31 -14.40
CA PRO A 435 10.18 -21.19 -15.33
C PRO A 435 11.62 -20.99 -15.80
N LYS A 436 12.60 -21.34 -14.95
CA LYS A 436 14.04 -21.16 -15.21
C LYS A 436 14.65 -22.28 -16.05
N ASN A 437 13.90 -23.36 -16.29
CA ASN A 437 14.45 -24.52 -16.99
C ASN A 437 14.64 -24.20 -18.48
N GLU A 438 15.84 -24.48 -18.98
CA GLU A 438 16.12 -24.50 -20.41
C GLU A 438 15.21 -25.52 -21.11
N ASN A 439 15.01 -25.37 -22.42
CA ASN A 439 14.10 -26.22 -23.20
C ASN A 439 14.36 -27.73 -23.00
N GLN A 440 15.61 -28.15 -22.78
CA GLN A 440 15.97 -29.54 -22.51
C GLN A 440 15.48 -30.04 -21.14
N GLN A 441 15.67 -29.26 -20.07
CA GLN A 441 15.19 -29.60 -18.73
C GLN A 441 13.65 -29.56 -18.65
N ARG A 442 13.01 -28.64 -19.39
CA ARG A 442 11.55 -28.61 -19.53
C ARG A 442 11.02 -29.85 -20.24
N THR A 443 11.72 -30.32 -21.26
CA THR A 443 11.38 -31.58 -21.96
C THR A 443 11.45 -32.79 -21.01
N GLN A 444 12.47 -32.85 -20.14
CA GLN A 444 12.56 -33.90 -19.13
C GLN A 444 11.39 -33.83 -18.11
N THR A 445 11.09 -32.62 -17.62
CA THR A 445 9.95 -32.37 -16.71
C THR A 445 8.62 -32.80 -17.35
N MET A 446 8.47 -32.55 -18.65
CA MET A 446 7.30 -32.97 -19.44
C MET A 446 7.15 -34.49 -19.50
N VAL A 447 8.24 -35.22 -19.76
CA VAL A 447 8.21 -36.69 -19.83
C VAL A 447 7.83 -37.28 -18.47
N GLU A 448 8.38 -36.77 -17.38
CA GLU A 448 8.03 -37.17 -16.02
C GLU A 448 6.56 -36.90 -15.71
N ALA A 449 6.09 -35.68 -15.99
CA ALA A 449 4.70 -35.29 -15.74
C ALA A 449 3.70 -36.10 -16.58
N GLN A 450 4.02 -36.39 -17.85
CA GLN A 450 3.25 -37.28 -18.71
C GLN A 450 3.18 -38.71 -18.15
N ALA A 451 4.29 -39.23 -17.65
CA ALA A 451 4.33 -40.56 -17.03
C ALA A 451 3.46 -40.60 -15.77
N VAL A 452 3.58 -39.62 -14.87
CA VAL A 452 2.72 -39.52 -13.67
C VAL A 452 1.26 -39.42 -14.07
N HIS A 453 0.92 -38.49 -14.96
CA HIS A 453 -0.45 -38.29 -15.44
C HIS A 453 -1.04 -39.60 -16.02
N LYS A 454 -0.30 -40.31 -16.87
CA LYS A 454 -0.75 -41.59 -17.45
C LYS A 454 -1.10 -42.60 -16.36
N HIS A 455 -0.25 -42.75 -15.34
CA HIS A 455 -0.53 -43.65 -14.22
C HIS A 455 -1.75 -43.18 -13.41
N LEU A 456 -1.87 -41.89 -13.10
CA LEU A 456 -3.04 -41.35 -12.41
C LEU A 456 -4.34 -41.62 -13.20
N MET A 457 -4.31 -41.46 -14.52
CA MET A 457 -5.47 -41.75 -15.37
C MET A 457 -5.83 -43.24 -15.39
N THR A 458 -4.86 -44.16 -15.25
CA THR A 458 -5.19 -45.59 -15.06
C THR A 458 -5.92 -45.86 -13.75
N LEU A 459 -5.61 -45.09 -12.70
CA LEU A 459 -6.21 -45.22 -11.38
C LEU A 459 -7.52 -44.42 -11.23
N PHE A 460 -7.79 -43.45 -12.12
CA PHE A 460 -8.90 -42.51 -11.99
C PHE A 460 -10.28 -43.18 -11.90
N SER A 461 -10.45 -44.31 -12.62
CA SER A 461 -11.69 -45.09 -12.61
C SER A 461 -11.72 -46.22 -11.57
N CYS A 462 -10.63 -46.43 -10.82
CA CYS A 462 -10.56 -47.47 -9.80
C CYS A 462 -11.37 -47.05 -8.56
N ARG A 463 -12.33 -47.87 -8.15
CA ARG A 463 -13.19 -47.60 -6.98
C ARG A 463 -12.58 -48.09 -5.67
N ASP A 464 -11.77 -49.15 -5.73
CA ASP A 464 -11.11 -49.76 -4.58
C ASP A 464 -9.61 -49.44 -4.63
N LEU A 465 -9.28 -48.15 -4.54
CA LEU A 465 -7.91 -47.68 -4.59
C LEU A 465 -7.30 -47.69 -3.19
N SER A 466 -6.11 -48.28 -3.02
CA SER A 466 -5.35 -48.19 -1.76
C SER A 466 -4.22 -47.16 -1.85
N LEU A 467 -3.74 -46.68 -0.70
CA LEU A 467 -2.58 -45.79 -0.63
C LEU A 467 -1.35 -46.40 -1.32
N LYS A 468 -1.14 -47.71 -1.15
CA LYS A 468 0.00 -48.44 -1.75
C LYS A 468 -0.04 -48.46 -3.28
N ASP A 469 -1.24 -48.50 -3.87
CA ASP A 469 -1.38 -48.45 -5.33
C ASP A 469 -0.97 -47.09 -5.88
N LEU A 470 -1.34 -46.02 -5.16
CA LEU A 470 -0.96 -44.65 -5.50
C LEU A 470 0.55 -44.40 -5.29
N GLU A 471 1.11 -44.85 -4.17
CA GLU A 471 2.55 -44.79 -3.90
C GLU A 471 3.36 -45.54 -4.96
N ALA A 472 2.94 -46.75 -5.32
CA ALA A 472 3.59 -47.52 -6.36
C ALA A 472 3.50 -46.86 -7.74
N ALA A 473 2.45 -46.08 -8.02
CA ALA A 473 2.32 -45.31 -9.25
C ALA A 473 3.28 -44.10 -9.27
N VAL A 474 3.43 -43.41 -8.15
CA VAL A 474 4.32 -42.23 -8.03
C VAL A 474 5.79 -42.65 -7.95
N HIS A 475 6.14 -43.63 -7.11
CA HIS A 475 7.51 -44.12 -6.94
C HIS A 475 8.11 -44.74 -8.20
N ARG A 476 7.28 -45.32 -9.08
CA ARG A 476 7.74 -45.80 -10.40
C ARG A 476 8.29 -44.69 -11.29
N VAL A 477 7.95 -43.43 -11.02
CA VAL A 477 8.40 -42.26 -11.78
C VAL A 477 9.44 -41.45 -11.01
N THR A 478 9.31 -41.34 -9.68
CA THR A 478 10.21 -40.54 -8.83
C THR A 478 11.43 -41.31 -8.30
N GLY A 479 11.57 -42.59 -8.62
CA GLY A 479 12.62 -43.49 -8.09
C GLY A 479 14.00 -43.34 -8.75
N VAL A 480 14.18 -42.43 -9.70
CA VAL A 480 15.48 -42.10 -10.29
C VAL A 480 15.97 -40.80 -9.64
N GLU A 481 17.20 -40.80 -9.15
CA GLU A 481 17.83 -39.68 -8.45
C GLU A 481 17.50 -38.33 -9.12
N GLN A 482 16.77 -37.46 -8.40
CA GLN A 482 16.23 -36.14 -8.79
C GLN A 482 15.02 -36.15 -9.74
N CYS A 483 13.83 -36.32 -9.18
CA CYS A 483 12.60 -35.87 -9.83
C CYS A 483 12.63 -34.34 -10.00
N CYS A 484 12.42 -33.86 -11.23
CA CYS A 484 12.72 -32.48 -11.60
C CYS A 484 11.75 -31.44 -11.03
N ASN A 485 10.55 -31.82 -10.58
CA ASN A 485 9.65 -30.89 -9.89
C ASN A 485 8.59 -31.55 -8.98
N GLN A 486 8.83 -31.53 -7.67
CA GLN A 486 7.93 -32.08 -6.67
C GLN A 486 6.61 -31.29 -6.53
N GLN A 487 6.61 -29.98 -6.80
CA GLN A 487 5.41 -29.13 -6.67
C GLN A 487 4.39 -29.46 -7.76
N LEU A 488 4.84 -29.66 -9.00
CA LEU A 488 3.98 -30.08 -10.12
C LEU A 488 3.31 -31.43 -9.81
N ILE A 489 4.08 -32.41 -9.35
CA ILE A 489 3.55 -33.73 -8.99
C ILE A 489 2.54 -33.61 -7.85
N THR A 490 2.86 -32.80 -6.84
CA THR A 490 1.97 -32.52 -5.71
C THR A 490 0.65 -31.89 -6.19
N HIS A 491 0.70 -30.99 -7.17
CA HIS A 491 -0.49 -30.38 -7.75
C HIS A 491 -1.36 -31.40 -8.50
N LEU A 492 -0.74 -32.26 -9.32
CA LEU A 492 -1.46 -33.34 -10.02
C LEU A 492 -2.08 -34.34 -9.05
N LEU A 493 -1.35 -34.75 -8.00
CA LEU A 493 -1.84 -35.65 -6.97
C LEU A 493 -3.00 -35.04 -6.19
N THR A 494 -2.88 -33.78 -5.79
CA THR A 494 -3.94 -33.08 -5.04
C THR A 494 -5.23 -33.03 -5.85
N ASN A 495 -5.16 -32.67 -7.15
CA ASN A 495 -6.34 -32.69 -8.01
C ASN A 495 -6.89 -34.13 -8.19
N PHE A 496 -6.02 -35.15 -8.27
CA PHE A 496 -6.46 -36.54 -8.41
C PHE A 496 -7.28 -36.99 -7.20
N LEU A 497 -6.82 -36.65 -5.99
CA LEU A 497 -7.52 -36.94 -4.75
C LEU A 497 -8.88 -36.21 -4.68
N LEU A 498 -8.96 -34.98 -5.20
CA LEU A 498 -10.18 -34.17 -5.19
C LEU A 498 -11.19 -34.51 -6.27
N PHE A 499 -10.78 -35.10 -7.40
CA PHE A 499 -11.68 -35.29 -8.55
C PHE A 499 -11.91 -36.75 -8.97
N SER A 500 -11.08 -37.70 -8.52
CA SER A 500 -11.28 -39.13 -8.82
C SER A 500 -12.07 -39.85 -7.72
N SER A 501 -12.95 -40.79 -8.09
CA SER A 501 -13.81 -41.48 -7.13
C SER A 501 -13.03 -42.31 -6.10
N GLY A 502 -11.97 -43.02 -6.51
CA GLY A 502 -11.06 -43.74 -5.61
C GLY A 502 -10.17 -42.81 -4.79
N GLY A 503 -9.71 -41.71 -5.38
CA GLY A 503 -8.91 -40.70 -4.67
C GLY A 503 -9.64 -40.06 -3.51
N HIS A 504 -10.95 -39.79 -3.64
CA HIS A 504 -11.76 -39.24 -2.54
C HIS A 504 -11.74 -40.12 -1.28
N GLN A 505 -11.68 -41.46 -1.45
CA GLN A 505 -11.71 -42.40 -0.32
C GLN A 505 -10.40 -42.38 0.46
N ILE A 506 -9.27 -42.25 -0.23
CA ILE A 506 -7.93 -42.27 0.36
C ILE A 506 -7.34 -40.87 0.61
N ALA A 507 -8.04 -39.80 0.21
CA ALA A 507 -7.53 -38.43 0.26
C ALA A 507 -7.02 -38.02 1.63
N GLN A 508 -7.76 -38.36 2.69
CA GLN A 508 -7.37 -38.02 4.06
C GLN A 508 -6.10 -38.77 4.50
N GLU A 509 -6.00 -40.05 4.19
CA GLU A 509 -4.84 -40.90 4.54
C GLU A 509 -3.60 -40.47 3.75
N CYS A 510 -3.76 -40.23 2.44
CA CYS A 510 -2.69 -39.81 1.56
C CYS A 510 -2.14 -38.42 1.94
N ILE A 511 -3.01 -37.46 2.22
CA ILE A 511 -2.60 -36.13 2.66
C ILE A 511 -1.89 -36.20 4.01
N TYR A 512 -2.38 -37.00 4.95
CA TYR A 512 -1.70 -37.21 6.22
C TYR A 512 -0.27 -37.73 6.02
N HIS A 513 -0.12 -38.75 5.17
CA HIS A 513 1.17 -39.35 4.84
C HIS A 513 2.12 -38.36 4.13
N ILE A 514 1.63 -37.59 3.15
CA ILE A 514 2.41 -36.54 2.46
C ILE A 514 2.91 -35.49 3.45
N THR A 515 2.06 -35.07 4.41
CA THR A 515 2.41 -34.05 5.40
C THR A 515 3.40 -34.52 6.47
N GLU A 516 3.45 -35.81 6.78
CA GLU A 516 4.41 -36.35 7.75
C GLU A 516 5.80 -36.62 7.13
N ILE A 517 5.84 -36.99 5.85
CA ILE A 517 7.07 -37.49 5.21
C ILE A 517 7.78 -36.41 4.39
N THR A 518 7.06 -35.38 3.93
CA THR A 518 7.60 -34.37 3.02
C THR A 518 7.35 -32.96 3.52
N ASP A 519 8.25 -32.03 3.20
CA ASP A 519 8.09 -30.58 3.47
C ASP A 519 7.08 -29.90 2.52
N THR A 520 6.22 -30.69 1.86
CA THR A 520 5.22 -30.19 0.87
C THR A 520 3.87 -29.84 1.50
N SER A 521 3.75 -29.95 2.83
CA SER A 521 2.51 -29.68 3.57
C SER A 521 1.92 -28.30 3.25
N LYS A 522 2.78 -27.28 3.14
CA LYS A 522 2.39 -25.91 2.78
C LYS A 522 1.87 -25.80 1.35
N GLU A 523 2.48 -26.51 0.40
CA GLU A 523 2.04 -26.48 -1.01
C GLU A 523 0.66 -27.12 -1.16
N VAL A 524 0.45 -28.29 -0.55
CA VAL A 524 -0.86 -28.96 -0.54
C VAL A 524 -1.91 -28.06 0.09
N TYR A 525 -1.60 -27.45 1.23
CA TYR A 525 -2.52 -26.54 1.92
C TYR A 525 -2.88 -25.32 1.05
N ASN A 526 -1.88 -24.67 0.44
CA ASN A 526 -2.10 -23.52 -0.45
C ASN A 526 -2.98 -23.88 -1.65
N LEU A 527 -2.75 -25.04 -2.29
CA LEU A 527 -3.57 -25.52 -3.40
C LEU A 527 -5.02 -25.78 -2.97
N LEU A 528 -5.22 -26.39 -1.79
CA LEU A 528 -6.56 -26.63 -1.23
C LEU A 528 -7.30 -25.33 -0.95
N ILE A 529 -6.65 -24.35 -0.31
CA ILE A 529 -7.28 -23.06 -0.01
C ILE A 529 -7.61 -22.30 -1.31
N ARG A 530 -6.69 -22.24 -2.28
CA ARG A 530 -6.96 -21.58 -3.58
C ARG A 530 -8.15 -22.22 -4.30
N THR A 531 -8.24 -23.55 -4.27
CA THR A 531 -9.36 -24.30 -4.85
C THR A 531 -10.67 -23.97 -4.12
N ALA A 532 -10.65 -23.91 -2.79
CA ALA A 532 -11.80 -23.56 -1.97
C ALA A 532 -12.30 -22.15 -2.23
N TYR A 533 -11.38 -21.19 -2.24
CA TYR A 533 -11.68 -19.80 -2.52
C TYR A 533 -12.34 -19.64 -3.89
N ARG A 534 -11.80 -20.31 -4.92
CA ARG A 534 -12.41 -20.32 -6.27
C ARG A 534 -13.84 -20.88 -6.24
N PHE A 535 -14.07 -22.03 -5.61
CA PHE A 535 -15.40 -22.65 -5.56
C PHE A 535 -16.45 -21.76 -4.88
N ASN A 536 -16.05 -21.04 -3.83
CA ASN A 536 -16.93 -20.07 -3.15
C ASN A 536 -17.37 -18.92 -4.07
N HIS A 537 -16.54 -18.53 -5.04
CA HIS A 537 -16.79 -17.41 -5.94
C HIS A 537 -17.39 -17.82 -7.30
N SER A 538 -17.15 -19.06 -7.75
CA SER A 538 -17.68 -19.58 -9.02
C SER A 538 -19.07 -20.22 -8.89
N GLY A 539 -19.56 -20.44 -7.66
CA GLY A 539 -20.87 -21.07 -7.41
C GLY A 539 -20.90 -22.55 -7.81
N GLU A 540 -19.77 -23.25 -7.69
CA GLU A 540 -19.61 -24.62 -8.15
C GLU A 540 -20.52 -25.61 -7.38
N LYS A 541 -21.19 -26.50 -8.13
CA LYS A 541 -22.27 -27.35 -7.60
C LYS A 541 -21.83 -28.73 -7.09
N ASN A 542 -20.54 -29.06 -7.13
CA ASN A 542 -20.06 -30.39 -6.77
C ASN A 542 -19.93 -30.55 -5.23
N GLN A 543 -21.08 -30.73 -4.57
CA GLN A 543 -21.20 -30.75 -3.10
C GLN A 543 -20.28 -31.77 -2.41
N THR A 544 -19.99 -32.91 -3.05
CA THR A 544 -19.13 -33.95 -2.49
C THR A 544 -17.66 -33.51 -2.43
N THR A 545 -17.16 -32.90 -3.49
CA THR A 545 -15.77 -32.40 -3.55
C THR A 545 -15.59 -31.21 -2.61
N VAL A 546 -16.57 -30.29 -2.56
CA VAL A 546 -16.56 -29.16 -1.62
C VAL A 546 -16.53 -29.64 -0.16
N LYS A 547 -17.32 -30.68 0.17
CA LYS A 547 -17.32 -31.26 1.52
C LYS A 547 -15.96 -31.86 1.89
N LEU A 548 -15.39 -32.70 1.02
CA LEU A 548 -14.08 -33.31 1.25
C LEU A 548 -12.98 -32.25 1.44
N MET A 549 -12.96 -31.24 0.59
CA MET A 549 -12.00 -30.14 0.66
C MET A 549 -12.09 -29.37 1.99
N ASN A 550 -13.30 -29.07 2.46
CA ASN A 550 -13.50 -28.43 3.76
C ASN A 550 -13.04 -29.31 4.93
N GLU A 551 -13.28 -30.62 4.87
CA GLU A 551 -12.78 -31.58 5.87
C GLU A 551 -11.25 -31.65 5.89
N LEU A 552 -10.60 -31.62 4.71
CA LEU A 552 -9.15 -31.61 4.58
C LEU A 552 -8.55 -30.32 5.16
N LEU A 553 -9.12 -29.16 4.81
CA LEU A 553 -8.66 -27.86 5.32
C LEU A 553 -8.79 -27.76 6.85
N GLN A 554 -9.89 -28.24 7.44
CA GLN A 554 -10.06 -28.26 8.90
C GLN A 554 -8.97 -29.06 9.61
N LYS A 555 -8.56 -30.22 9.06
CA LYS A 555 -7.49 -31.04 9.65
C LYS A 555 -6.11 -30.38 9.55
N PHE A 556 -5.84 -29.64 8.49
CA PHE A 556 -4.59 -28.87 8.36
C PHE A 556 -4.52 -27.72 9.38
N THR A 557 -5.62 -26.98 9.57
CA THR A 557 -5.68 -25.87 10.52
C THR A 557 -5.48 -26.32 11.98
N LEU A 558 -5.75 -27.59 12.30
CA LEU A 558 -5.50 -28.16 13.63
C LEU A 558 -4.03 -28.58 13.87
N LYS A 559 -3.20 -28.63 12.83
CA LYS A 559 -1.78 -29.05 12.89
C LYS A 559 -0.78 -27.88 12.81
N VAL A 560 -1.23 -26.67 12.46
CA VAL A 560 -0.42 -25.43 12.29
C VAL A 560 -0.65 -24.50 13.47
#